data_AF-R6JMC9-F1
#
_entry.id   AF-R6JMC9-F1
#
_cell.length_a   1.000
_cell.length_b   1.000
_cell.length_c   1.000
_cell.angle_alpha   90.00
_cell.angle_beta   90.00
_cell.angle_gamma   90.00
#
_symmetry.space_group_name_H-M   'P 1'
#
loop_
_entity.id
_entity.type
_entity.pdbx_description
1 polymer ?
#
loop_
_entity_poly.entity_id
_entity_poly.type
_entity_poly.pdbx_seq_one_letter_code
_entity_poly.pdbx_strand_id
1 'polypeptide(L)'
;MILRGRGAAAGGFIVFIFILPMWMNFLLRTLAWQTLLEKNGVINGILNWLHLPSQSIINTPSAIVLGMVYNFLPFMVLPIYNVLSKIDDNIINAAMDLGANSFERFTRIWLPLSIPGIISGITMVFVPSLTTFVISDLLGGSKILLIGNVIEQEFTRGSNWHLGSGLSLVLMVFILISMAMIAKYDKNGEGTAF
;
A
#
# COMPACT_ATOMS: atom_id res chain seq x y z
N MET A 1 -16.64 -8.06 -6.11
CA MET A 1 -18.04 -7.62 -6.35
C MET A 1 -18.19 -6.42 -7.30
N ILE A 2 -17.21 -5.53 -7.48
CA ILE A 2 -17.17 -4.61 -8.66
C ILE A 2 -16.19 -5.12 -9.74
N LEU A 3 -15.21 -5.94 -9.34
CA LEU A 3 -14.17 -6.48 -10.22
C LEU A 3 -14.59 -7.66 -11.12
N ARG A 4 -15.68 -8.40 -10.80
CA ARG A 4 -16.02 -9.66 -11.49
C ARG A 4 -17.46 -9.73 -12.01
N GLY A 5 -18.34 -8.80 -11.62
CA GLY A 5 -19.73 -8.74 -12.11
C GLY A 5 -19.87 -8.14 -13.51
N ARG A 6 -18.78 -7.57 -14.05
CA ARG A 6 -18.64 -7.18 -15.45
C ARG A 6 -17.59 -8.15 -16.01
N GLY A 7 -17.87 -8.82 -17.14
CA GLY A 7 -17.09 -9.96 -17.66
C GLY A 7 -15.57 -9.75 -17.65
N ALA A 8 -14.78 -10.82 -17.74
CA ALA A 8 -13.33 -10.88 -17.50
C ALA A 8 -12.50 -9.63 -17.93
N ALA A 9 -12.88 -8.96 -19.03
CA ALA A 9 -12.32 -7.68 -19.47
C ALA A 9 -12.41 -6.52 -18.45
N ALA A 10 -13.50 -6.39 -17.68
CA ALA A 10 -13.71 -5.30 -16.74
C ALA A 10 -12.91 -5.49 -15.43
N GLY A 11 -12.70 -6.74 -15.00
CA GLY A 11 -11.81 -7.04 -13.86
C GLY A 11 -10.36 -6.70 -14.16
N GLY A 12 -9.89 -7.10 -15.34
CA GLY A 12 -8.56 -6.72 -15.83
C GLY A 12 -8.41 -5.21 -15.98
N PHE A 13 -9.43 -4.51 -16.46
CA PHE A 13 -9.40 -3.04 -16.62
C PHE A 13 -9.31 -2.29 -15.28
N ILE A 14 -10.01 -2.73 -14.24
CA ILE A 14 -9.94 -2.07 -12.93
C ILE A 14 -8.57 -2.30 -12.29
N VAL A 15 -8.02 -3.52 -12.38
CA VAL A 15 -6.65 -3.80 -11.92
C VAL A 15 -5.64 -2.98 -12.72
N PHE A 16 -5.84 -2.82 -14.02
CA PHE A 16 -5.04 -1.95 -14.86
C PHE A 16 -5.04 -0.50 -14.35
N ILE A 17 -6.20 0.07 -13.98
CA ILE A 17 -6.28 1.41 -13.36
C ILE A 17 -5.42 1.50 -12.09
N PHE A 18 -5.41 0.46 -11.25
CA PHE A 18 -4.60 0.44 -10.03
C PHE A 18 -3.10 0.25 -10.28
N ILE A 19 -2.72 -0.43 -11.36
CA ILE A 19 -1.32 -0.63 -11.74
C ILE A 19 -0.77 0.57 -12.52
N LEU A 20 -1.63 1.33 -13.21
CA LEU A 20 -1.26 2.48 -14.04
C LEU A 20 -0.32 3.46 -13.31
N PRO A 21 -0.53 3.85 -12.04
CA PRO A 21 0.39 4.72 -11.32
C PRO A 21 1.82 4.17 -11.20
N MET A 22 2.01 2.85 -11.24
CA MET A 22 3.34 2.23 -11.18
C MET A 22 4.20 2.55 -12.40
N TRP A 23 3.58 2.90 -13.53
CA TRP A 23 4.29 3.26 -14.76
C TRP A 23 4.91 4.65 -14.67
N MET A 24 4.44 5.46 -13.71
CA MET A 24 5.05 6.75 -13.41
C MET A 24 6.13 6.61 -12.34
N ASN A 25 7.19 7.39 -12.49
CA ASN A 25 8.29 7.45 -11.55
C ASN A 25 7.80 7.80 -10.12
N PHE A 26 8.26 7.03 -9.14
CA PHE A 26 7.87 7.16 -7.73
C PHE A 26 8.16 8.55 -7.14
N LEU A 27 9.32 9.15 -7.47
CA LEU A 27 9.70 10.46 -6.97
C LEU A 27 8.80 11.56 -7.54
N LEU A 28 8.60 11.58 -8.87
CA LEU A 28 7.70 12.53 -9.52
C LEU A 28 6.29 12.45 -8.95
N ARG A 29 5.81 11.24 -8.70
CA ARG A 29 4.50 11.00 -8.10
C ARG A 29 4.37 11.57 -6.68
N THR A 30 5.42 11.41 -5.89
CA THR A 30 5.46 11.95 -4.51
C THR A 30 5.57 13.48 -4.51
N LEU A 31 6.37 14.06 -5.42
CA LEU A 31 6.44 15.52 -5.63
C LEU A 31 5.09 16.09 -6.08
N ALA A 32 4.37 15.40 -6.98
CA ALA A 32 3.03 15.82 -7.37
C ALA A 32 2.05 15.82 -6.17
N TRP A 33 2.14 14.83 -5.27
CA TRP A 33 1.35 14.85 -4.04
C TRP A 33 1.75 15.98 -3.08
N GLN A 34 3.04 16.29 -2.99
CA GLN A 34 3.53 17.42 -2.22
C GLN A 34 2.89 18.73 -2.71
N THR A 35 2.93 19.01 -4.02
CA THR A 35 2.35 20.24 -4.59
C THR A 35 0.81 20.28 -4.48
N LEU A 36 0.13 19.13 -4.55
CA LEU A 36 -1.32 19.04 -4.34
C LEU A 36 -1.73 19.34 -2.90
N LEU A 37 -0.97 18.85 -1.91
CA LEU A 37 -1.25 18.96 -0.47
C LEU A 37 -0.72 20.24 0.18
N GLU A 38 0.10 21.01 -0.54
CA GLU A 38 0.60 22.30 -0.08
C GLU A 38 -0.55 23.26 0.30
N LYS A 39 -0.24 24.23 1.17
CA LYS A 39 -1.22 25.21 1.65
C LYS A 39 -1.89 26.00 0.51
N ASN A 40 -1.13 26.30 -0.54
CA ASN A 40 -1.62 26.96 -1.76
C ASN A 40 -1.79 25.96 -2.92
N GLY A 41 -1.81 24.66 -2.62
CA GLY A 41 -1.96 23.59 -3.60
C GLY A 41 -3.38 23.46 -4.15
N VAL A 42 -3.54 22.59 -5.13
CA VAL A 42 -4.81 22.40 -5.85
C VAL A 42 -5.95 21.98 -4.90
N ILE A 43 -5.67 21.14 -3.91
CA ILE A 43 -6.69 20.66 -2.96
C ILE A 43 -7.26 21.84 -2.16
N ASN A 44 -6.39 22.68 -1.60
CA ASN A 44 -6.81 23.89 -0.89
C ASN A 44 -7.43 24.93 -1.82
N GLY A 45 -7.00 25.01 -3.09
CA GLY A 45 -7.64 25.83 -4.12
C GLY A 45 -9.10 25.43 -4.37
N ILE A 46 -9.38 24.13 -4.48
CA ILE A 46 -10.75 23.60 -4.63
C ILE A 46 -11.58 23.84 -3.35
N LEU A 47 -11.01 23.61 -2.16
CA LEU A 47 -11.69 23.89 -0.89
C LEU A 47 -12.08 25.38 -0.79
N ASN A 48 -11.15 26.28 -1.11
CA ASN A 48 -11.41 27.72 -1.10
C ASN A 48 -12.48 28.11 -2.13
N TRP A 49 -12.48 27.50 -3.32
CA TRP A 49 -13.54 27.70 -4.33
C TRP A 49 -14.92 27.25 -3.82
N LEU A 50 -14.97 26.18 -3.02
CA LEU A 50 -16.17 25.69 -2.34
C LEU A 50 -16.49 26.46 -1.04
N HIS A 51 -15.77 27.53 -0.70
CA HIS A 51 -15.90 28.28 0.56
C HIS A 51 -15.70 27.41 1.82
N LEU A 52 -14.92 26.34 1.71
CA LEU A 52 -14.55 25.45 2.82
C LEU A 52 -13.21 25.91 3.45
N PRO A 53 -12.98 25.61 4.74
CA PRO A 53 -11.73 25.97 5.40
C PRO A 53 -10.54 25.21 4.80
N SER A 54 -9.44 25.92 4.59
CA SER A 54 -8.18 25.34 4.11
C SER A 54 -7.64 24.30 5.10
N GLN A 55 -7.18 23.16 4.60
CA GLN A 55 -6.62 22.07 5.38
C GLN A 55 -5.08 22.05 5.23
N SER A 56 -4.36 22.12 6.35
CA SER A 56 -2.89 22.01 6.35
C SER A 56 -2.47 20.55 6.56
N ILE A 57 -2.70 19.71 5.55
CA ILE A 57 -2.37 18.27 5.61
C ILE A 57 -0.86 18.06 5.43
N ILE A 58 -0.18 18.86 4.61
CA ILE A 58 1.27 18.75 4.42
C ILE A 58 2.03 18.93 5.74
N ASN A 59 3.15 18.20 5.88
CA ASN A 59 3.99 18.14 7.08
C ASN A 59 3.34 17.50 8.30
N THR A 60 2.35 16.63 8.09
CA THR A 60 1.68 15.88 9.17
C THR A 60 1.84 14.37 8.95
N PRO A 61 1.66 13.54 10.00
CA PRO A 61 1.69 12.09 9.84
C PRO A 61 0.63 11.58 8.85
N SER A 62 -0.51 12.27 8.72
CA SER A 62 -1.56 11.87 7.78
C SER A 62 -1.16 12.07 6.32
N ALA A 63 -0.38 13.10 5.99
CA ALA A 63 0.19 13.25 4.64
C ALA A 63 1.13 12.09 4.29
N ILE A 64 1.95 11.66 5.25
CA ILE A 64 2.87 10.52 5.07
C ILE A 64 2.07 9.24 4.83
N VAL A 65 1.06 8.96 5.66
CA VAL A 65 0.19 7.79 5.51
C VAL A 65 -0.53 7.82 4.16
N LEU A 66 -1.06 8.97 3.73
CA LEU A 66 -1.69 9.13 2.42
C LEU A 66 -0.71 8.78 1.29
N GLY A 67 0.49 9.35 1.34
CA GLY A 67 1.55 9.08 0.35
C GLY A 67 1.95 7.60 0.31
N MET A 68 2.08 6.96 1.48
CA MET A 68 2.38 5.53 1.58
C MET A 68 1.25 4.67 1.00
N VAL A 69 -0.01 4.94 1.39
CA VAL A 69 -1.17 4.22 0.88
C VAL A 69 -1.21 4.34 -0.64
N TYR A 70 -1.13 5.55 -1.18
CA TYR A 70 -1.20 5.74 -2.63
C TYR A 70 -0.04 5.07 -3.39
N ASN A 71 1.19 5.17 -2.88
CA ASN A 71 2.34 4.59 -3.57
C ASN A 71 2.38 3.06 -3.45
N PHE A 72 1.92 2.50 -2.33
CA PHE A 72 2.04 1.06 -2.05
C PHE A 72 0.74 0.28 -2.30
N LEU A 73 -0.38 0.95 -2.60
CA LEU A 73 -1.64 0.29 -2.96
C LEU A 73 -1.51 -0.79 -4.05
N PRO A 74 -0.72 -0.59 -5.14
CA PRO A 74 -0.56 -1.63 -6.15
C PRO A 74 0.03 -2.94 -5.59
N PHE A 75 0.97 -2.83 -4.63
CA PHE A 75 1.59 -3.99 -3.97
C PHE A 75 0.60 -4.77 -3.10
N MET A 76 -0.45 -4.12 -2.59
CA MET A 76 -1.55 -4.79 -1.87
C MET A 76 -2.55 -5.43 -2.83
N VAL A 77 -2.91 -4.73 -3.91
CA VAL A 77 -3.96 -5.16 -4.83
C VAL A 77 -3.52 -6.38 -5.66
N LEU A 78 -2.25 -6.45 -6.06
CA LEU A 78 -1.74 -7.51 -6.94
C LEU A 78 -1.90 -8.92 -6.34
N PRO A 79 -1.46 -9.21 -5.11
CA PRO A 79 -1.61 -10.55 -4.52
C PRO A 79 -3.07 -10.92 -4.26
N ILE A 80 -3.88 -9.96 -3.80
CA ILE A 80 -5.32 -10.16 -3.61
C ILE A 80 -5.97 -10.53 -4.95
N TYR A 81 -5.69 -9.79 -6.01
CA TYR A 81 -6.24 -10.08 -7.33
C TYR A 81 -5.83 -11.47 -7.84
N ASN A 82 -4.55 -11.85 -7.65
CA ASN A 82 -4.05 -13.15 -8.07
C ASN A 82 -4.85 -14.29 -7.41
N VAL A 83 -5.04 -14.24 -6.09
CA VAL A 83 -5.81 -15.25 -5.35
C VAL A 83 -7.28 -15.25 -5.80
N LEU A 84 -7.89 -14.07 -5.91
CA LEU A 84 -9.29 -13.94 -6.31
C LEU A 84 -9.58 -14.41 -7.74
N SER A 85 -8.61 -14.27 -8.64
CA SER A 85 -8.72 -14.71 -10.05
C SER A 85 -8.72 -16.23 -10.21
N LYS A 86 -8.20 -16.96 -9.21
CA LYS A 86 -8.13 -18.43 -9.20
C LYS A 86 -9.37 -19.10 -8.62
N ILE A 87 -10.28 -18.34 -7.99
CA ILE A 87 -11.51 -18.88 -7.39
C ILE A 87 -12.47 -19.32 -8.51
N ASP A 88 -12.89 -20.59 -8.49
CA ASP A 88 -13.87 -21.15 -9.42
C ASP A 88 -15.24 -20.46 -9.30
N ASP A 89 -15.84 -20.10 -10.45
CA ASP A 89 -17.19 -19.54 -10.54
C ASP A 89 -18.26 -20.47 -9.95
N ASN A 90 -18.03 -21.79 -10.00
CA ASN A 90 -18.96 -22.79 -9.46
C ASN A 90 -19.24 -22.60 -7.96
N ILE A 91 -18.24 -22.17 -7.19
CA ILE A 91 -18.40 -21.89 -5.75
C ILE A 91 -19.40 -20.76 -5.54
N ILE A 92 -19.37 -19.74 -6.39
CA ILE A 92 -20.24 -18.58 -6.31
C ILE A 92 -21.64 -18.92 -6.81
N ASN A 93 -21.75 -19.72 -7.87
CA ASN A 93 -23.03 -20.19 -8.40
C ASN A 93 -23.76 -21.06 -7.38
N ALA A 94 -23.08 -22.04 -6.77
CA ALA A 94 -23.66 -22.87 -5.72
C ALA A 94 -24.15 -22.05 -4.50
N ALA A 95 -23.41 -21.00 -4.13
CA ALA A 95 -23.86 -20.10 -3.07
C ALA A 95 -25.13 -19.32 -3.44
N MET A 96 -25.25 -18.87 -4.71
CA MET A 96 -26.47 -18.24 -5.20
C MET A 96 -27.65 -19.21 -5.22
N ASP A 97 -27.42 -20.47 -5.61
CA ASP A 97 -28.45 -21.52 -5.64
C ASP A 97 -28.98 -21.84 -4.23
N LEU A 98 -28.12 -21.74 -3.20
CA LEU A 98 -28.50 -21.84 -1.79
C LEU A 98 -29.18 -20.58 -1.22
N GLY A 99 -29.40 -19.56 -2.06
CA GLY A 99 -30.08 -18.31 -1.69
C GLY A 99 -29.17 -17.27 -1.03
N ALA A 100 -27.84 -17.42 -1.09
CA ALA A 100 -26.92 -16.48 -0.47
C ALA A 100 -27.00 -15.09 -1.13
N ASN A 101 -27.29 -14.08 -0.32
CA ASN A 101 -27.31 -12.70 -0.79
C ASN A 101 -25.87 -12.17 -1.04
N SER A 102 -25.76 -11.00 -1.65
CA SER A 102 -24.45 -10.44 -2.02
C SER A 102 -23.52 -10.14 -0.83
N PHE A 103 -24.07 -9.79 0.33
CA PHE A 103 -23.30 -9.54 1.54
C PHE A 103 -22.79 -10.83 2.18
N GLU A 104 -23.61 -11.89 2.18
CA GLU A 104 -23.22 -13.22 2.62
C GLU A 104 -22.13 -13.80 1.73
N ARG A 105 -22.26 -13.68 0.40
CA ARG A 105 -21.20 -14.11 -0.53
C ARG A 105 -19.90 -13.36 -0.27
N PHE A 106 -19.96 -12.06 0.01
CA PHE A 106 -18.75 -11.29 0.33
C PHE A 106 -18.08 -11.79 1.61
N THR A 107 -18.83 -11.89 2.70
CA THR A 107 -18.29 -12.19 4.03
C THR A 107 -17.92 -13.67 4.21
N ARG A 108 -18.68 -14.60 3.64
CA ARG A 108 -18.49 -16.05 3.83
C ARG A 108 -17.62 -16.72 2.77
N ILE A 109 -17.46 -16.10 1.60
CA ILE A 109 -16.72 -16.71 0.47
C ILE A 109 -15.55 -15.81 0.08
N TRP A 110 -15.82 -14.60 -0.40
CA TRP A 110 -14.78 -13.72 -0.93
C TRP A 110 -13.73 -13.34 0.11
N LEU A 111 -14.16 -12.89 1.28
CA LEU A 111 -13.27 -12.45 2.35
C LEU A 111 -12.35 -13.58 2.83
N PRO A 112 -12.85 -14.75 3.27
CA PRO A 112 -11.98 -15.83 3.75
C PRO A 112 -11.06 -16.38 2.65
N LEU A 113 -11.55 -16.51 1.41
CA LEU A 113 -10.71 -16.96 0.30
C LEU A 113 -9.64 -15.93 -0.10
N SER A 114 -9.86 -14.64 0.19
CA SER A 114 -8.87 -13.59 -0.07
C SER A 114 -7.77 -13.47 0.99
N ILE A 115 -7.93 -14.11 2.17
CA ILE A 115 -7.00 -13.97 3.31
C ILE A 115 -5.53 -14.26 2.92
N PRO A 116 -5.20 -15.35 2.18
CA PRO A 116 -3.81 -15.60 1.77
C PRO A 116 -3.25 -14.46 0.91
N GLY A 117 -4.07 -13.91 0.02
CA GLY A 117 -3.70 -12.76 -0.81
C GLY A 117 -3.51 -11.49 0.01
N ILE A 118 -4.33 -11.28 1.05
CA ILE A 118 -4.19 -10.15 1.98
C ILE A 118 -2.88 -10.26 2.76
N ILE A 119 -2.52 -11.44 3.27
CA ILE A 119 -1.27 -11.68 4.02
C ILE A 119 -0.06 -11.43 3.12
N SER A 120 -0.09 -11.95 1.88
CA SER A 120 0.95 -11.70 0.88
C SER A 120 1.07 -10.20 0.55
N GLY A 121 -0.06 -9.51 0.35
CA GLY A 121 -0.10 -8.06 0.13
C GLY A 121 0.47 -7.24 1.29
N ILE A 122 0.11 -7.59 2.53
CA ILE A 122 0.69 -6.96 3.73
C ILE A 122 2.20 -7.10 3.74
N THR A 123 2.72 -8.28 3.41
CA THR A 123 4.17 -8.55 3.34
C THR A 123 4.85 -7.68 2.28
N MET A 124 4.25 -7.55 1.09
CA MET A 124 4.79 -6.73 0.01
C MET A 124 4.80 -5.23 0.34
N VAL A 125 3.83 -4.74 1.12
CA VAL A 125 3.75 -3.34 1.54
C VAL A 125 4.64 -3.05 2.76
N PHE A 126 4.85 -4.04 3.64
CA PHE A 126 5.56 -3.86 4.91
C PHE A 126 7.01 -3.40 4.73
N VAL A 127 7.78 -4.09 3.89
CA VAL A 127 9.20 -3.79 3.65
C VAL A 127 9.41 -2.36 3.12
N PRO A 128 8.76 -1.93 2.02
CA PRO A 128 8.95 -0.56 1.51
C PRO A 128 8.41 0.51 2.46
N SER A 129 7.40 0.20 3.29
CA SER A 129 6.88 1.15 4.28
C SER A 129 7.87 1.44 5.42
N LEU A 130 8.70 0.47 5.80
CA LEU A 130 9.74 0.65 6.82
C LEU A 130 10.98 1.37 6.30
N THR A 131 11.33 1.13 5.04
CA THR A 131 12.58 1.66 4.45
C THR A 131 12.39 3.00 3.75
N THR A 132 11.15 3.41 3.48
CA THR A 132 10.91 4.68 2.78
C THR A 132 11.29 5.88 3.63
N PHE A 133 12.20 6.70 3.10
CA PHE A 133 12.56 8.00 3.65
C PHE A 133 12.06 9.14 2.76
N VAL A 134 11.87 8.89 1.46
CA VAL A 134 11.46 9.93 0.48
C VAL A 134 10.04 10.44 0.75
N ILE A 135 9.09 9.55 1.05
CA ILE A 135 7.70 9.96 1.31
C ILE A 135 7.63 10.81 2.57
N SER A 136 8.28 10.38 3.65
CA SER A 136 8.31 11.11 4.91
C SER A 136 9.08 12.41 4.84
N ASP A 137 10.16 12.47 4.05
CA ASP A 137 10.91 13.71 3.88
C ASP A 137 10.10 14.76 3.10
N LEU A 138 9.52 14.37 1.95
CA LEU A 138 8.76 15.28 1.09
C LEU A 138 7.39 15.66 1.65
N LEU A 139 6.64 14.71 2.21
CA LEU A 139 5.29 14.96 2.71
C LEU A 139 5.24 15.29 4.20
N GLY A 140 6.23 14.86 4.98
CA GLY A 140 6.39 15.17 6.41
C GLY A 140 7.22 16.43 6.69
N GLY A 141 7.79 17.05 5.65
CA GLY A 141 8.55 18.30 5.74
C GLY A 141 9.82 18.19 6.56
N SER A 142 10.45 17.00 6.54
CA SER A 142 11.62 16.65 7.37
C SER A 142 11.43 16.83 8.88
N LYS A 143 10.21 17.12 9.37
CA LYS A 143 9.90 17.28 10.81
C LYS A 143 9.57 15.96 11.48
N ILE A 144 9.03 15.02 10.70
CA ILE A 144 8.64 13.70 11.16
C ILE A 144 9.67 12.72 10.62
N LEU A 145 10.58 12.29 11.48
CA LEU A 145 11.63 11.35 11.12
C LEU A 145 11.13 9.92 11.36
N LEU A 146 11.05 9.14 10.28
CA LEU A 146 10.91 7.69 10.36
C LEU A 146 12.30 7.03 10.43
N ILE A 147 12.34 5.75 10.76
CA ILE A 147 13.61 5.00 10.88
C ILE A 147 14.45 5.09 9.61
N GLY A 148 13.82 5.04 8.43
CA GLY A 148 14.50 5.23 7.15
C GLY A 148 15.16 6.60 7.02
N ASN A 149 14.51 7.66 7.51
CA ASN A 149 15.09 9.02 7.51
C ASN A 149 16.28 9.11 8.45
N VAL A 150 16.19 8.52 9.64
CA VAL A 150 17.30 8.54 10.61
C VAL A 150 18.53 7.85 10.02
N ILE A 151 18.35 6.67 9.42
CA ILE A 151 19.43 5.94 8.75
C ILE A 151 20.04 6.78 7.62
N GLU A 152 19.20 7.34 6.75
CA GLU A 152 19.65 8.17 5.63
C GLU A 152 20.46 9.38 6.11
N GLN A 153 19.98 10.08 7.13
CA GLN A 153 20.65 11.26 7.68
C GLN A 153 22.01 10.95 8.30
N GLU A 154 22.17 9.80 8.95
CA GLU A 154 23.48 9.38 9.48
C GLU A 154 24.51 9.18 8.37
N PHE A 155 24.09 8.68 7.20
CA PHE A 155 24.97 8.52 6.04
C PHE A 155 25.24 9.83 5.29
N THR A 156 24.23 10.66 5.07
CA THR A 156 24.33 11.84 4.19
C THR A 156 24.69 13.12 4.92
N ARG A 157 24.01 13.44 6.03
CA ARG A 157 24.18 14.70 6.77
C ARG A 157 25.19 14.58 7.89
N GLY A 158 25.09 13.51 8.68
CA GLY A 158 25.97 13.25 9.82
C GLY A 158 27.35 12.75 9.42
N SER A 159 27.50 12.23 8.19
CA SER A 159 28.72 11.54 7.73
C SER A 159 29.22 10.48 8.73
N ASN A 160 28.30 9.90 9.51
CA ASN A 160 28.58 8.89 10.51
C ASN A 160 28.20 7.51 9.99
N TRP A 161 29.06 6.99 9.11
CA TRP A 161 28.84 5.74 8.39
C TRP A 161 28.82 4.54 9.35
N HIS A 162 29.40 4.69 10.54
CA HIS A 162 29.47 3.65 11.55
C HIS A 162 28.11 3.47 12.22
N LEU A 163 27.51 4.57 12.70
CA LEU A 163 26.16 4.54 13.28
C LEU A 163 25.10 4.18 12.22
N GLY A 164 25.18 4.78 11.02
CA GLY A 164 24.27 4.46 9.93
C GLY A 164 24.27 2.97 9.56
N SER A 165 25.46 2.36 9.48
CA SER A 165 25.59 0.91 9.22
C SER A 165 25.03 0.06 10.36
N GLY A 166 25.28 0.45 11.62
CA GLY A 166 24.72 -0.25 12.79
C GLY A 166 23.20 -0.22 12.81
N LEU A 167 22.59 0.94 12.58
CA LEU A 167 21.13 1.09 12.50
C LEU A 167 20.53 0.30 11.33
N SER A 168 21.20 0.29 10.18
CA SER A 168 20.79 -0.48 9.01
C SER A 168 20.78 -1.98 9.29
N LEU A 169 21.79 -2.48 10.00
CA LEU A 169 21.89 -3.89 10.37
C LEU A 169 20.78 -4.29 11.37
N VAL A 170 20.50 -3.44 12.37
CA VAL A 170 19.39 -3.65 13.31
C VAL A 170 18.05 -3.68 12.57
N LEU A 171 17.81 -2.74 11.66
CA LEU A 171 16.58 -2.71 10.86
C LEU A 171 16.47 -3.95 9.95
N MET A 172 17.56 -4.37 9.33
CA MET A 172 17.59 -5.58 8.51
C MET A 172 17.23 -6.83 9.33
N VAL A 173 17.82 -7.02 10.50
CA VAL A 173 17.50 -8.14 11.40
C VAL A 173 16.03 -8.09 11.81
N PHE A 174 15.50 -6.91 12.14
CA PHE A 174 14.10 -6.73 12.47
C PHE A 174 13.16 -7.09 11.32
N ILE A 175 13.48 -6.67 10.09
CA ILE A 175 12.72 -7.00 8.87
C ILE A 175 12.75 -8.51 8.63
N LEU A 176 13.93 -9.15 8.72
CA LEU A 176 14.06 -10.59 8.50
C LEU A 176 13.26 -11.40 9.54
N ILE A 177 13.31 -11.02 10.82
CA ILE A 177 12.51 -11.67 11.87
C ILE A 177 11.02 -11.50 11.59
N SER A 178 10.59 -10.28 11.25
CA SER A 178 9.19 -9.98 10.93
C SER A 178 8.71 -10.79 9.73
N MET A 179 9.49 -10.84 8.65
CA MET A 179 9.18 -11.63 7.45
C MET A 179 9.17 -13.13 7.75
N ALA A 180 10.12 -13.64 8.54
CA ALA A 180 10.14 -15.05 8.94
C ALA A 180 8.91 -15.44 9.78
N MET A 181 8.46 -14.55 10.67
CA MET A 181 7.20 -14.75 11.41
C MET A 181 6.01 -14.78 10.46
N ILE A 182 5.88 -13.82 9.54
CA ILE A 182 4.76 -13.79 8.59
C ILE A 182 4.76 -15.02 7.68
N ALA A 183 5.92 -15.40 7.14
CA ALA A 183 6.07 -16.58 6.27
C ALA A 183 5.71 -17.89 6.98
N LYS A 184 5.97 -18.01 8.30
CA LYS A 184 5.54 -19.17 9.08
C LYS A 184 4.01 -19.29 9.16
N TYR A 185 3.30 -18.17 9.18
CA TYR A 185 1.84 -18.13 9.20
C TYR A 185 1.25 -18.34 7.80
N ASP A 186 2.00 -17.95 6.76
CA ASP A 186 1.64 -18.16 5.34
C ASP A 186 1.80 -19.63 4.89
N LYS A 187 2.54 -20.47 5.63
CA LYS A 187 2.78 -21.88 5.30
C LYS A 187 1.53 -22.78 5.28
N ASN A 188 0.36 -22.25 5.64
CA ASN A 188 -0.96 -22.90 5.51
C ASN A 188 -1.76 -22.43 4.27
N GLY A 189 -1.20 -21.53 3.44
CA GLY A 189 -1.79 -21.08 2.18
C GLY A 189 -0.74 -21.10 1.07
N GLU A 190 -0.87 -22.03 0.14
CA GLU A 190 0.00 -22.14 -1.03
C GLU A 190 0.13 -20.80 -1.77
N GLY A 191 1.30 -20.17 -1.70
CA GLY A 191 1.52 -18.86 -2.29
C GLY A 191 2.97 -18.41 -2.44
N THR A 192 3.97 -19.27 -2.16
CA THR A 192 5.36 -19.01 -2.54
C THR A 192 5.63 -19.60 -3.91
N ALA A 193 5.24 -18.88 -4.96
CA ALA A 193 5.73 -19.09 -6.31
C ALA A 193 6.26 -17.75 -6.84
N PHE A 194 7.40 -17.35 -6.26
CA PHE A 194 8.52 -16.81 -6.99
C PHE A 194 9.71 -17.71 -6.70
#